data_AF-A0A972A2U5-F1
#
_entry.id   AF-A0A972A2U5-F1
#
_cell.length_a   1.000
_cell.length_b   1.000
_cell.length_c   1.000
_cell.angle_alpha   90.00
_cell.angle_beta   90.00
_cell.angle_gamma   90.00
#
_symmetry.space_group_name_H-M   'P 1'
#
loop_
_entity.id
_entity.type
_entity.pdbx_description
1 polymer ?
#
loop_
_entity_poly.entity_id
_entity_poly.type
_entity_poly.pdbx_seq_one_letter_code
_entity_poly.pdbx_strand_id
1 'polypeptide(L)'
;HKNGKLDNHTVFDGSQQTVQELLQKSGYETAMIGKWHLDSQPTHFDHWEILPGQGSYYNPDFIVSDGRKKYEGYVTNIITDLGLNWLDKERDKDKPFCLFLHHKAIHRNWMSDTTYLSLYEDKVFEVPSNFFDNYEGRIAVTDQGFYMGEHGWFDKRFMYEESFSTPLLMRLPSKFKRKGEIREMVQNIDFAPTMLAIAGAEIPSDIQGVSLLPLLTDEKSPVEWRKSLYYHYYEYPAEEVQLCHYLSI
;
A
#
# COMPACT_ATOMS: atom_id res chain seq x y z
N HIS A 1 11.42 8.31 -7.61
CA HIS A 1 12.30 9.15 -8.47
C HIS A 1 11.71 9.35 -9.87
N LYS A 2 11.36 8.30 -10.64
CA LYS A 2 10.74 8.45 -11.97
C LYS A 2 9.35 9.11 -11.95
N ASN A 3 8.52 8.74 -10.99
CA ASN A 3 7.12 9.13 -10.82
C ASN A 3 6.88 10.53 -10.20
N GLY A 4 7.92 11.33 -9.96
CA GLY A 4 7.80 12.68 -9.38
C GLY A 4 7.40 12.78 -7.89
N LYS A 5 6.54 11.89 -7.35
CA LYS A 5 6.13 11.87 -5.93
C LYS A 5 7.26 11.30 -5.06
N LEU A 6 8.01 12.19 -4.38
CA LEU A 6 9.17 11.83 -3.55
C LEU A 6 8.90 11.90 -2.03
N ASP A 7 7.89 12.65 -1.62
CA ASP A 7 7.55 13.00 -0.24
C ASP A 7 6.03 13.18 -0.07
N ASN A 8 5.56 13.50 1.15
CA ASN A 8 4.15 13.73 1.44
C ASN A 8 3.66 15.15 1.03
N HIS A 9 4.49 15.98 0.40
CA HIS A 9 4.18 17.37 0.05
C HIS A 9 4.05 17.62 -1.47
N THR A 10 4.72 16.82 -2.28
CA THR A 10 4.72 16.90 -3.73
C THR A 10 3.41 16.39 -4.29
N VAL A 11 2.66 17.18 -5.06
CA VAL A 11 1.42 16.69 -5.70
C VAL A 11 1.77 15.63 -6.75
N PHE A 12 1.06 14.51 -6.76
CA PHE A 12 1.24 13.49 -7.80
C PHE A 12 0.65 13.98 -9.13
N ASP A 13 1.45 13.90 -10.19
CA ASP A 13 1.04 14.20 -11.55
C ASP A 13 0.17 13.07 -12.11
N GLY A 14 -1.14 13.23 -11.97
CA GLY A 14 -2.15 12.28 -12.45
C GLY A 14 -2.28 12.18 -13.98
N SER A 15 -1.46 12.92 -14.76
CA SER A 15 -1.40 12.73 -16.22
C SER A 15 -0.43 11.62 -16.66
N GLN A 16 0.34 11.08 -15.72
CA GLN A 16 1.27 9.98 -15.96
C GLN A 16 0.54 8.65 -16.17
N GLN A 17 1.18 7.73 -16.89
CA GLN A 17 0.71 6.36 -17.04
C GLN A 17 0.53 5.69 -15.67
N THR A 18 -0.62 5.06 -15.47
CA THR A 18 -0.96 4.37 -14.22
C THR A 18 -1.55 2.98 -14.48
N VAL A 19 -1.48 2.09 -13.49
CA VAL A 19 -1.98 0.71 -13.65
C VAL A 19 -3.48 0.68 -13.92
N GLN A 20 -4.27 1.55 -13.29
CA GLN A 20 -5.72 1.61 -13.53
C GLN A 20 -6.06 2.07 -14.96
N GLU A 21 -5.30 3.00 -15.55
CA GLU A 21 -5.46 3.41 -16.95
C GLU A 21 -5.20 2.23 -17.91
N LEU A 22 -4.14 1.47 -17.67
CA LEU A 22 -3.77 0.30 -18.49
C LEU A 22 -4.77 -0.85 -18.34
N LEU A 23 -5.36 -1.03 -17.16
CA LEU A 23 -6.47 -1.96 -16.92
C LEU A 23 -7.76 -1.50 -17.63
N GLN A 24 -8.12 -0.22 -17.57
CA GLN A 24 -9.25 0.35 -18.32
C GLN A 24 -9.10 0.15 -19.84
N LYS A 25 -7.92 0.41 -20.40
CA LYS A 25 -7.59 0.11 -21.81
C LYS A 25 -7.75 -1.38 -22.16
N SER A 26 -7.66 -2.26 -21.16
CA SER A 26 -7.85 -3.71 -21.27
C SER A 26 -9.27 -4.18 -20.92
N GLY A 27 -10.24 -3.25 -20.80
CA GLY A 27 -11.66 -3.53 -20.58
C GLY A 27 -12.08 -3.74 -19.12
N TYR A 28 -11.20 -3.47 -18.15
CA TYR A 28 -11.56 -3.51 -16.73
C TYR A 28 -12.29 -2.25 -16.30
N GLU A 29 -13.29 -2.40 -15.43
CA GLU A 29 -13.80 -1.29 -14.62
C GLU A 29 -12.93 -1.14 -13.36
N THR A 30 -12.62 0.11 -13.00
CA THR A 30 -11.65 0.41 -11.93
C THR A 30 -12.24 1.34 -10.88
N ALA A 31 -11.99 1.03 -9.60
CA ALA A 31 -12.47 1.85 -8.50
C ALA A 31 -11.42 2.09 -7.41
N MET A 32 -11.44 3.28 -6.82
CA MET A 32 -10.55 3.70 -5.73
C MET A 32 -11.34 4.23 -4.53
N ILE A 33 -11.33 3.49 -3.42
CA ILE A 33 -12.12 3.79 -2.22
C ILE A 33 -11.21 3.85 -0.99
N GLY A 34 -11.29 4.95 -0.25
CA GLY A 34 -10.54 5.16 1.00
C GLY A 34 -9.32 6.09 0.87
N LYS A 35 -8.19 5.72 1.46
CA LYS A 35 -7.01 6.60 1.57
C LYS A 35 -6.28 6.75 0.23
N TRP A 36 -6.29 7.97 -0.32
CA TRP A 36 -5.60 8.32 -1.57
C TRP A 36 -4.20 8.91 -1.32
N HIS A 37 -4.13 10.06 -0.63
CA HIS A 37 -2.86 10.66 -0.17
C HIS A 37 -1.84 11.01 -1.28
N LEU A 38 -2.33 11.26 -2.51
CA LEU A 38 -1.52 11.73 -3.65
C LEU A 38 -1.80 13.21 -4.03
N ASP A 39 -2.64 13.89 -3.25
CA ASP A 39 -3.00 15.31 -3.27
C ASP A 39 -3.73 15.83 -4.53
N SER A 40 -3.50 15.23 -5.70
CA SER A 40 -4.32 15.41 -6.90
C SER A 40 -5.64 14.64 -6.80
N GLN A 41 -6.62 14.99 -7.64
CA GLN A 41 -7.82 14.15 -7.81
C GLN A 41 -7.42 12.81 -8.47
N PRO A 42 -8.07 11.69 -8.11
CA PRO A 42 -7.84 10.41 -8.77
C PRO A 42 -8.14 10.49 -10.27
N THR A 43 -7.19 10.04 -11.09
CA THR A 43 -7.33 9.92 -12.54
C THR A 43 -7.45 8.45 -12.94
N HIS A 44 -8.13 8.20 -14.06
CA HIS A 44 -8.28 6.88 -14.68
C HIS A 44 -8.99 5.83 -13.79
N PHE A 45 -10.00 6.29 -13.02
CA PHE A 45 -10.94 5.46 -12.27
C PHE A 45 -12.36 5.73 -12.75
N ASP A 46 -13.16 4.67 -12.92
CA ASP A 46 -14.59 4.77 -13.24
C ASP A 46 -15.41 5.22 -12.04
N HIS A 47 -15.01 4.80 -10.84
CA HIS A 47 -15.58 5.23 -9.56
C HIS A 47 -14.45 5.60 -8.58
N TRP A 48 -14.59 6.70 -7.84
CA TRP A 48 -13.72 6.95 -6.69
C TRP A 48 -14.41 7.73 -5.58
N GLU A 49 -14.06 7.37 -4.35
CA GLU A 49 -14.51 8.04 -3.13
C GLU A 49 -13.37 8.00 -2.10
N ILE A 50 -12.72 9.16 -1.89
CA ILE A 50 -11.41 9.22 -1.21
C ILE A 50 -11.42 10.06 0.06
N LEU A 51 -10.59 9.69 1.03
CA LEU A 51 -10.40 10.46 2.25
C LEU A 51 -9.61 11.76 1.97
N PRO A 52 -10.02 12.92 2.52
CA PRO A 52 -9.25 14.15 2.44
C PRO A 52 -8.00 14.06 3.33
N GLY A 53 -6.82 14.23 2.74
CA GLY A 53 -5.54 14.14 3.45
C GLY A 53 -5.35 12.80 4.17
N GLN A 54 -5.17 12.83 5.50
CA GLN A 54 -5.05 11.62 6.31
C GLN A 54 -6.39 10.94 6.66
N GLY A 55 -7.52 11.61 6.41
CA GLY A 55 -8.87 11.20 6.83
C GLY A 55 -9.10 11.23 8.35
N SER A 56 -10.37 11.18 8.76
CA SER A 56 -10.80 11.03 10.15
C SER A 56 -11.12 9.57 10.49
N TYR A 57 -11.02 9.19 11.77
CA TYR A 57 -11.39 7.83 12.22
C TYR A 57 -12.89 7.65 12.40
N TYR A 58 -13.57 8.66 12.93
CA TYR A 58 -15.02 8.66 13.17
C TYR A 58 -15.70 9.72 12.33
N ASN A 59 -16.92 9.41 11.91
CA ASN A 59 -17.80 10.24 11.10
C ASN A 59 -17.05 10.98 9.94
N PRO A 60 -16.28 10.26 9.11
CA PRO A 60 -15.36 10.85 8.15
C PRO A 60 -16.08 11.58 7.01
N ASP A 61 -15.47 12.68 6.58
CA ASP A 61 -15.71 13.25 5.25
C ASP A 61 -14.94 12.45 4.20
N PHE A 62 -15.54 12.31 3.01
CA PHE A 62 -14.93 11.83 1.79
C PHE A 62 -15.09 12.87 0.67
N ILE A 63 -14.14 12.89 -0.26
CA ILE A 63 -14.21 13.62 -1.52
C ILE A 63 -14.72 12.65 -2.58
N VAL A 64 -15.67 13.12 -3.37
CA VAL A 64 -16.30 12.40 -4.51
C VAL A 64 -16.29 13.29 -5.74
N SER A 65 -16.63 12.72 -6.90
CA SER A 65 -16.63 13.43 -8.19
C SER A 65 -17.50 14.70 -8.21
N ASP A 66 -18.58 14.76 -7.43
CA ASP A 66 -19.51 15.89 -7.35
C ASP A 66 -19.34 16.76 -6.08
N GLY A 67 -18.33 16.50 -5.24
CA GLY A 67 -18.02 17.33 -4.07
C GLY A 67 -17.53 16.55 -2.85
N ARG A 68 -18.28 16.62 -1.76
CA ARG A 68 -17.95 15.96 -0.48
C ARG A 68 -19.18 15.31 0.14
N LYS A 69 -19.00 14.13 0.70
CA LYS A 69 -20.00 13.39 1.48
C LYS A 69 -19.45 13.12 2.87
N LYS A 70 -20.33 13.11 3.86
CA LYS A 70 -19.99 12.72 5.23
C LYS A 70 -20.73 11.45 5.59
N TYR A 71 -20.00 10.47 6.10
CA TYR A 71 -20.56 9.21 6.58
C TYR A 71 -20.53 9.18 8.09
N GLU A 72 -21.50 8.50 8.72
CA GLU A 72 -21.51 8.26 10.16
C GLU A 72 -20.96 6.85 10.47
N GLY A 73 -20.26 6.72 11.59
CA GLY A 73 -19.62 5.47 12.02
C GLY A 73 -18.09 5.51 11.94
N TYR A 74 -17.47 4.33 11.89
CA TYR A 74 -16.02 4.14 11.92
C TYR A 74 -15.45 3.90 10.52
N VAL A 75 -14.39 4.61 10.16
CA VAL A 75 -13.85 4.70 8.78
C VAL A 75 -13.46 3.35 8.18
N THR A 76 -13.01 2.38 8.98
CA THR A 76 -12.62 1.06 8.48
C THR A 76 -13.84 0.28 7.98
N ASN A 77 -14.96 0.38 8.69
CA ASN A 77 -16.22 -0.26 8.34
C ASN A 77 -16.83 0.45 7.13
N ILE A 78 -16.89 1.80 7.17
CA ILE A 78 -17.40 2.63 6.06
C ILE A 78 -16.66 2.34 4.75
N ILE A 79 -15.33 2.27 4.74
CA ILE A 79 -14.55 1.93 3.53
C ILE A 79 -14.96 0.55 3.00
N THR A 80 -15.13 -0.44 3.89
CA THR A 80 -15.55 -1.80 3.54
C THR A 80 -16.95 -1.80 2.94
N ASP A 81 -17.90 -1.11 3.58
CA ASP A 81 -19.31 -1.03 3.16
C ASP A 81 -19.46 -0.32 1.81
N LEU A 82 -18.68 0.75 1.56
CA LEU A 82 -18.61 1.42 0.26
C LEU A 82 -18.04 0.50 -0.83
N GLY A 83 -16.96 -0.24 -0.52
CA GLY A 83 -16.39 -1.24 -1.41
C GLY A 83 -17.37 -2.35 -1.78
N LEU A 84 -18.09 -2.89 -0.79
CA LEU A 84 -19.16 -3.88 -1.00
C LEU A 84 -20.32 -3.30 -1.81
N ASN A 85 -20.77 -2.07 -1.49
CA ASN A 85 -21.85 -1.41 -2.22
C ASN A 85 -21.50 -1.21 -3.70
N TRP A 86 -20.28 -0.77 -4.01
CA TRP A 86 -19.81 -0.64 -5.39
C TRP A 86 -19.77 -2.01 -6.09
N LEU A 87 -19.17 -3.02 -5.45
CA LEU A 87 -19.06 -4.39 -5.97
C LEU A 87 -20.43 -5.02 -6.27
N ASP A 88 -21.44 -4.75 -5.44
CA ASP A 88 -22.76 -5.36 -5.51
C ASP A 88 -23.76 -4.58 -6.37
N LYS A 89 -23.75 -3.24 -6.35
CA LYS A 89 -24.85 -2.43 -6.91
C LYS A 89 -24.44 -1.45 -8.02
N GLU A 90 -23.20 -0.98 -8.04
CA GLU A 90 -22.80 0.12 -8.94
C GLU A 90 -22.02 -0.35 -10.15
N ARG A 91 -21.06 -1.28 -9.96
CA ARG A 91 -20.22 -1.75 -11.07
C ARG A 91 -20.99 -2.51 -12.13
N ASP A 92 -20.51 -2.40 -13.37
CA ASP A 92 -20.88 -3.28 -14.47
C ASP A 92 -20.53 -4.73 -14.12
N LYS A 93 -21.51 -5.62 -14.30
CA LYS A 93 -21.37 -7.06 -13.99
C LYS A 93 -20.81 -7.85 -15.17
N ASP A 94 -20.90 -7.31 -16.37
CA ASP A 94 -20.41 -7.94 -17.61
C ASP A 94 -18.93 -7.62 -17.86
N LYS A 95 -18.34 -6.68 -17.11
CA LYS A 95 -16.90 -6.37 -17.13
C LYS A 95 -16.12 -7.05 -16.00
N PRO A 96 -14.83 -7.38 -16.22
CA PRO A 96 -13.89 -7.62 -15.13
C PRO A 96 -13.62 -6.32 -14.36
N PHE A 97 -13.17 -6.42 -13.11
CA PHE A 97 -13.01 -5.25 -12.24
C PHE A 97 -11.68 -5.24 -11.47
N CYS A 98 -11.20 -4.05 -11.09
CA CYS A 98 -10.10 -3.86 -10.15
C CYS A 98 -10.46 -2.80 -9.10
N LEU A 99 -10.60 -3.22 -7.84
CA LEU A 99 -10.93 -2.35 -6.71
C LEU A 99 -9.69 -2.11 -5.84
N PHE A 100 -9.32 -0.84 -5.68
CA PHE A 100 -8.31 -0.37 -4.75
C PHE A 100 -9.03 0.06 -3.46
N LEU A 101 -8.98 -0.80 -2.44
CA LEU A 101 -9.64 -0.61 -1.15
C LEU A 101 -8.59 -0.26 -0.08
N HIS A 102 -8.39 1.03 0.20
CA HIS A 102 -7.28 1.51 1.04
C HIS A 102 -7.78 2.01 2.40
N HIS A 103 -7.58 1.25 3.47
CA HIS A 103 -7.97 1.67 4.81
C HIS A 103 -7.07 2.78 5.39
N LYS A 104 -7.64 3.60 6.29
CA LYS A 104 -6.87 4.55 7.14
C LYS A 104 -6.10 3.83 8.25
N ALA A 105 -6.70 2.80 8.85
CA ALA A 105 -6.09 2.07 9.96
C ALA A 105 -4.81 1.35 9.49
N ILE A 106 -3.75 1.27 10.29
CA ILE A 106 -3.59 1.70 11.68
C ILE A 106 -2.82 3.03 11.84
N HIS A 107 -3.05 4.01 10.95
CA HIS A 107 -2.33 5.29 11.01
C HIS A 107 -2.53 6.08 12.32
N ARG A 108 -1.54 6.91 12.71
CA ARG A 108 -1.68 7.88 13.81
C ARG A 108 -2.97 8.70 13.64
N ASN A 109 -3.73 8.98 14.69
CA ASN A 109 -3.52 8.76 16.13
C ASN A 109 -4.16 7.48 16.71
N TRP A 110 -4.23 6.39 15.94
CA TRP A 110 -4.57 5.04 16.45
C TRP A 110 -5.92 4.92 17.19
N MET A 111 -6.93 5.68 16.79
CA MET A 111 -8.26 5.58 17.41
C MET A 111 -8.96 4.30 16.93
N SER A 112 -9.23 3.38 17.85
CA SER A 112 -9.90 2.10 17.58
C SER A 112 -11.38 2.28 17.19
N ASP A 113 -12.00 1.25 16.59
CA ASP A 113 -13.46 1.13 16.62
C ASP A 113 -13.93 1.07 18.10
N THR A 114 -15.07 1.69 18.41
CA THR A 114 -15.65 1.70 19.76
C THR A 114 -15.88 0.31 20.33
N THR A 115 -16.09 -0.68 19.47
CA THR A 115 -16.30 -2.10 19.81
C THR A 115 -15.07 -2.76 20.43
N TYR A 116 -13.86 -2.24 20.18
CA TYR A 116 -12.59 -2.83 20.62
C TYR A 116 -11.80 -1.96 21.62
N LEU A 117 -12.36 -0.86 22.14
CA LEU A 117 -11.65 0.07 23.02
C LEU A 117 -10.99 -0.62 24.22
N SER A 118 -11.71 -1.53 24.89
CA SER A 118 -11.23 -2.26 26.07
C SER A 118 -10.51 -3.57 25.75
N LEU A 119 -10.35 -3.95 24.48
CA LEU A 119 -9.90 -5.29 24.06
C LEU A 119 -8.52 -5.68 24.63
N TYR A 120 -7.67 -4.67 24.90
CA TYR A 120 -6.29 -4.85 25.39
C TYR A 120 -5.95 -4.00 26.62
N GLU A 121 -6.93 -3.43 27.35
CA GLU A 121 -6.67 -2.62 28.55
C GLU A 121 -5.95 -3.41 29.66
N ASP A 122 -6.29 -4.69 29.83
CA ASP A 122 -5.65 -5.59 30.80
C ASP A 122 -4.41 -6.33 30.25
N LYS A 123 -3.93 -6.00 29.03
CA LYS A 123 -2.78 -6.69 28.42
C LYS A 123 -1.47 -5.94 28.62
N VAL A 124 -0.51 -6.63 29.23
CA VAL A 124 0.91 -6.26 29.17
C VAL A 124 1.52 -6.90 27.92
N PHE A 125 2.05 -6.07 27.03
CA PHE A 125 2.85 -6.52 25.89
C PHE A 125 4.32 -6.62 26.30
N GLU A 126 5.04 -7.62 25.78
CA GLU A 126 6.48 -7.71 25.97
C GLU A 126 7.17 -6.56 25.24
N VAL A 127 8.09 -5.87 25.92
CA VAL A 127 8.92 -4.82 25.33
C VAL A 127 9.91 -5.49 24.37
N PRO A 128 10.03 -5.06 23.09
CA PRO A 128 10.99 -5.64 22.16
C PRO A 128 12.41 -5.67 22.72
N SER A 129 13.16 -6.75 22.48
CA SER A 129 14.51 -6.93 23.03
C SER A 129 15.51 -5.88 22.54
N ASN A 130 15.19 -5.16 21.47
CA ASN A 130 15.97 -4.09 20.86
C ASN A 130 15.41 -2.68 21.15
N PHE A 131 14.49 -2.53 22.12
CA PHE A 131 13.88 -1.24 22.50
C PHE A 131 14.93 -0.25 23.06
N PHE A 132 15.84 -0.73 23.90
CA PHE A 132 16.93 0.06 24.50
C PHE A 132 18.28 -0.18 23.80
N ASP A 133 18.29 -0.36 22.48
CA ASP A 133 19.52 -0.60 21.73
C ASP A 133 20.48 0.62 21.76
N ASN A 134 21.79 0.34 21.68
CA ASN A 134 22.84 1.36 21.64
C ASN A 134 23.30 1.73 20.22
N TYR A 135 22.71 1.11 19.19
CA TYR A 135 22.93 1.36 17.76
C TYR A 135 24.31 0.95 17.20
N GLU A 136 25.17 0.29 17.98
CA GLU A 136 26.52 -0.07 17.53
C GLU A 136 26.51 -1.24 16.53
N GLY A 137 27.28 -1.10 15.43
CA GLY A 137 27.61 -2.22 14.53
C GLY A 137 26.54 -2.62 13.50
N ARG A 138 25.47 -1.84 13.30
CA ARG A 138 24.35 -2.19 12.42
C ARG A 138 24.65 -2.11 10.91
N ILE A 139 24.07 -3.07 10.18
CA ILE A 139 23.90 -3.06 8.72
C ILE A 139 22.43 -2.72 8.44
N ALA A 140 22.14 -1.89 7.42
CA ALA A 140 20.77 -1.60 7.01
C ALA A 140 20.09 -2.86 6.43
N VAL A 141 18.79 -3.06 6.71
CA VAL A 141 18.05 -4.27 6.33
C VAL A 141 16.81 -3.90 5.54
N THR A 142 16.49 -4.73 4.55
CA THR A 142 15.28 -4.64 3.73
C THR A 142 14.13 -5.42 4.37
N ASP A 143 13.10 -4.75 4.92
CA ASP A 143 11.63 -4.98 4.74
C ASP A 143 10.80 -4.19 5.81
N GLN A 144 9.44 -4.22 5.85
CA GLN A 144 8.56 -3.27 6.61
C GLN A 144 7.73 -3.95 7.72
N GLY A 145 7.44 -3.11 8.72
CA GLY A 145 6.08 -2.62 8.97
C GLY A 145 6.06 -1.12 9.30
N PHE A 146 6.05 -0.88 10.60
CA PHE A 146 6.00 0.39 11.31
C PHE A 146 6.69 0.09 12.65
N TYR A 147 7.54 0.98 13.17
CA TYR A 147 8.16 0.73 14.48
C TYR A 147 7.06 0.70 15.55
N MET A 148 7.00 -0.39 16.32
CA MET A 148 6.05 -0.62 17.41
C MET A 148 6.72 -0.45 18.79
N GLY A 149 7.91 0.15 18.83
CA GLY A 149 8.77 0.33 20.00
C GLY A 149 10.19 -0.17 19.78
N GLU A 150 10.47 -0.89 18.69
CA GLU A 150 11.83 -1.27 18.33
C GLU A 150 12.70 -0.01 18.23
N HIS A 151 13.88 -0.04 18.89
CA HIS A 151 14.82 1.08 18.99
C HIS A 151 14.26 2.31 19.74
N GLY A 152 13.15 2.15 20.48
CA GLY A 152 12.45 3.23 21.14
C GLY A 152 11.68 4.15 20.18
N TRP A 153 11.46 3.70 18.94
CA TRP A 153 10.81 4.49 17.89
C TRP A 153 9.36 4.07 17.63
N PHE A 154 8.61 5.00 17.07
CA PHE A 154 7.37 4.76 16.35
C PHE A 154 7.48 5.43 14.96
N ASP A 155 6.48 5.25 14.10
CA ASP A 155 6.47 5.70 12.70
C ASP A 155 7.25 4.78 11.75
N LYS A 156 7.77 5.32 10.64
CA LYS A 156 8.56 4.63 9.61
C LYS A 156 9.65 5.58 9.11
N ARG A 157 10.23 5.34 7.92
CA ARG A 157 11.19 6.17 7.12
C ARG A 157 12.62 5.62 7.04
N PHE A 158 13.15 5.01 8.10
CA PHE A 158 14.48 4.40 8.05
C PHE A 158 14.46 3.01 7.40
N MET A 159 15.57 2.61 6.78
CA MET A 159 15.76 1.30 6.15
C MET A 159 16.25 0.25 7.17
N TYR A 160 15.45 0.01 8.19
CA TYR A 160 15.53 -1.19 9.04
C TYR A 160 14.34 -2.12 8.72
N GLU A 161 14.43 -3.39 9.12
CA GLU A 161 13.48 -4.47 8.77
C GLU A 161 12.05 -4.23 9.32
N GLU A 162 11.95 -3.35 10.31
CA GLU A 162 10.68 -2.88 10.84
C GLU A 162 10.04 -1.78 9.95
N SER A 163 10.62 -1.35 8.80
CA SER A 163 10.14 -0.14 8.07
C SER A 163 10.24 0.01 6.50
N PHE A 164 10.79 -0.89 5.66
CA PHE A 164 10.87 -0.79 4.15
C PHE A 164 9.81 -1.53 3.24
N SER A 165 9.59 -2.85 3.34
CA SER A 165 8.64 -3.67 2.51
C SER A 165 7.60 -4.53 3.28
N THR A 166 6.32 -4.19 3.13
CA THR A 166 5.06 -4.59 3.82
C THR A 166 4.67 -6.08 3.74
N PRO A 167 3.90 -6.65 4.71
CA PRO A 167 3.33 -7.99 4.57
C PRO A 167 2.46 -8.11 3.31
N LEU A 168 2.84 -9.00 2.39
CA LEU A 168 2.14 -9.27 1.14
C LEU A 168 1.50 -10.67 1.18
N LEU A 169 0.17 -10.70 1.19
CA LEU A 169 -0.61 -11.93 1.07
C LEU A 169 -1.42 -11.90 -0.23
N MET A 170 -1.21 -12.90 -1.09
CA MET A 170 -1.92 -13.02 -2.37
C MET A 170 -2.79 -14.29 -2.38
N ARG A 171 -4.10 -14.12 -2.58
CA ARG A 171 -5.02 -15.23 -2.87
C ARG A 171 -5.37 -15.21 -4.35
N LEU A 172 -4.89 -16.21 -5.07
CA LEU A 172 -5.07 -16.32 -6.52
C LEU A 172 -6.34 -17.10 -6.90
N PRO A 173 -6.88 -16.90 -8.11
CA PRO A 173 -7.91 -17.77 -8.69
C PRO A 173 -7.47 -19.24 -8.72
N SER A 174 -8.43 -20.17 -8.62
CA SER A 174 -8.20 -21.62 -8.48
C SER A 174 -7.39 -22.29 -9.60
N LYS A 175 -7.19 -21.64 -10.74
CA LYS A 175 -6.27 -22.09 -11.81
C LYS A 175 -4.80 -22.04 -11.39
N PHE A 176 -4.44 -21.17 -10.43
CA PHE A 176 -3.12 -21.09 -9.83
C PHE A 176 -3.06 -21.98 -8.59
N LYS A 177 -2.09 -22.90 -8.54
CA LYS A 177 -2.05 -23.98 -7.53
C LYS A 177 -1.03 -23.77 -6.41
N ARG A 178 -0.07 -22.85 -6.60
CA ARG A 178 0.99 -22.58 -5.62
C ARG A 178 0.42 -22.12 -4.28
N LYS A 179 1.03 -22.61 -3.21
CA LYS A 179 0.71 -22.28 -1.80
C LYS A 179 2.01 -22.27 -1.00
N GLY A 180 2.00 -21.58 0.14
CA GLY A 180 3.15 -21.44 1.03
C GLY A 180 3.88 -20.12 0.86
N GLU A 181 5.07 -20.05 1.43
CA GLU A 181 5.90 -18.85 1.43
C GLU A 181 6.62 -18.62 0.10
N ILE A 182 6.86 -17.36 -0.21
CA ILE A 182 7.79 -16.87 -1.24
C ILE A 182 8.86 -16.10 -0.48
N ARG A 183 10.14 -16.40 -0.74
CA ARG A 183 11.30 -15.81 -0.03
C ARG A 183 12.17 -14.96 -0.95
N GLU A 184 11.84 -14.95 -2.22
CA GLU A 184 12.40 -14.13 -3.26
C GLU A 184 12.03 -12.65 -3.03
N MET A 185 13.01 -11.75 -3.18
CA MET A 185 12.83 -10.33 -2.87
C MET A 185 11.83 -9.64 -3.81
N VAL A 186 10.76 -9.06 -3.26
CA VAL A 186 9.69 -8.35 -4.01
C VAL A 186 9.61 -6.89 -3.61
N GLN A 187 9.06 -6.03 -4.48
CA GLN A 187 8.83 -4.61 -4.16
C GLN A 187 7.41 -4.19 -4.56
N ASN A 188 6.91 -3.11 -3.95
CA ASN A 188 5.62 -2.50 -4.31
C ASN A 188 5.49 -2.12 -5.80
N ILE A 189 6.60 -1.78 -6.47
CA ILE A 189 6.65 -1.53 -7.92
C ILE A 189 6.29 -2.76 -8.78
N ASP A 190 6.35 -3.97 -8.22
CA ASP A 190 6.00 -5.22 -8.90
C ASP A 190 4.48 -5.43 -9.00
N PHE A 191 3.66 -4.71 -8.23
CA PHE A 191 2.21 -4.90 -8.20
C PHE A 191 1.56 -4.54 -9.54
N ALA A 192 1.96 -3.41 -10.15
CA ALA A 192 1.46 -2.99 -11.45
C ALA A 192 1.69 -4.02 -12.57
N PRO A 193 2.93 -4.47 -12.87
CA PRO A 193 3.16 -5.50 -13.89
C PRO A 193 2.54 -6.85 -13.52
N THR A 194 2.34 -7.15 -12.23
CA THR A 194 1.63 -8.37 -11.80
C THR A 194 0.13 -8.29 -12.11
N MET A 195 -0.53 -7.17 -11.81
CA MET A 195 -1.93 -6.93 -12.15
C MET A 195 -2.17 -7.02 -13.65
N LEU A 196 -1.31 -6.38 -14.45
CA LEU A 196 -1.37 -6.42 -15.91
C LEU A 196 -1.17 -7.84 -16.46
N ALA A 197 -0.18 -8.58 -15.97
CA ALA A 197 0.06 -9.97 -16.35
C ALA A 197 -1.13 -10.90 -16.02
N ILE A 198 -1.76 -10.72 -14.85
CA ILE A 198 -2.95 -11.48 -14.45
C ILE A 198 -4.16 -11.12 -15.34
N ALA A 199 -4.28 -9.85 -15.72
CA ALA A 199 -5.31 -9.34 -16.61
C ALA A 199 -5.13 -9.74 -18.08
N GLY A 200 -3.93 -10.16 -18.48
CA GLY A 200 -3.58 -10.38 -19.90
C GLY A 200 -3.32 -9.07 -20.67
N ALA A 201 -3.08 -7.97 -19.95
CA ALA A 201 -2.77 -6.67 -20.51
C ALA A 201 -1.30 -6.56 -20.95
N GLU A 202 -1.01 -5.65 -21.88
CA GLU A 202 0.37 -5.28 -22.20
C GLU A 202 1.06 -4.64 -20.98
N ILE A 203 2.36 -4.91 -20.82
CA ILE A 203 3.20 -4.29 -19.78
C ILE A 203 4.15 -3.33 -20.48
N PRO A 204 3.92 -2.01 -20.39
CA PRO A 204 4.79 -0.99 -20.96
C PRO A 204 6.24 -1.09 -20.47
N SER A 205 7.19 -0.86 -21.37
CA SER A 205 8.63 -1.03 -21.12
C SER A 205 9.25 -0.01 -20.15
N ASP A 206 8.51 1.04 -19.76
CA ASP A 206 8.92 2.02 -18.77
C ASP A 206 8.60 1.59 -17.32
N ILE A 207 7.77 0.56 -17.12
CA ILE A 207 7.50 -0.02 -15.81
C ILE A 207 8.77 -0.67 -15.25
N GLN A 208 9.21 -0.21 -14.07
CA GLN A 208 10.47 -0.63 -13.45
C GLN A 208 10.39 -1.93 -12.62
N GLY A 209 9.17 -2.32 -12.21
CA GLY A 209 8.95 -3.58 -11.51
C GLY A 209 8.90 -4.77 -12.46
N VAL A 210 8.94 -5.98 -11.91
CA VAL A 210 8.74 -7.23 -12.66
C VAL A 210 7.47 -7.92 -12.20
N SER A 211 6.81 -8.67 -13.08
CA SER A 211 5.63 -9.44 -12.68
C SER A 211 6.03 -10.52 -11.68
N LEU A 212 5.29 -10.62 -10.57
CA LEU A 212 5.42 -11.68 -9.58
C LEU A 212 4.85 -13.02 -10.07
N LEU A 213 4.16 -13.03 -11.22
CA LEU A 213 3.48 -14.23 -11.73
C LEU A 213 4.37 -15.50 -11.82
N PRO A 214 5.67 -15.44 -12.20
CA PRO A 214 6.57 -16.60 -12.17
C PRO A 214 6.89 -17.12 -10.75
N LEU A 215 6.74 -16.29 -9.71
CA LEU A 215 6.82 -16.73 -8.30
C LEU A 215 5.49 -17.27 -7.77
N LEU A 216 4.40 -17.07 -8.52
CA LEU A 216 3.03 -17.42 -8.14
C LEU A 216 2.51 -18.69 -8.84
N THR A 217 3.29 -19.25 -9.78
CA THR A 217 3.03 -20.53 -10.44
C THR A 217 3.99 -21.62 -9.94
N ASP A 218 3.65 -22.88 -10.23
CA ASP A 218 4.50 -24.05 -9.95
C ASP A 218 5.61 -24.26 -11.01
N GLU A 219 5.69 -23.35 -11.99
CA GLU A 219 6.78 -23.35 -12.95
C GLU A 219 8.07 -22.96 -12.22
N LYS A 220 9.12 -23.78 -12.35
CA LYS A 220 10.46 -23.38 -11.92
C LYS A 220 10.86 -22.17 -12.74
N SER A 221 10.74 -20.98 -12.16
CA SER A 221 10.96 -19.72 -12.86
C SER A 221 12.30 -19.76 -13.61
N PRO A 222 12.30 -19.68 -14.95
CA PRO A 222 13.53 -19.62 -15.74
C PRO A 222 14.17 -18.21 -15.70
N VAL A 223 13.61 -17.30 -14.91
CA VAL A 223 14.02 -15.90 -14.77
C VAL A 223 15.09 -15.80 -13.68
N GLU A 224 16.24 -15.21 -13.99
CA GLU A 224 17.15 -14.73 -12.94
C GLU A 224 16.42 -13.68 -12.09
N TRP A 225 16.07 -14.03 -10.86
CA TRP A 225 15.43 -13.09 -9.95
C TRP A 225 16.45 -12.09 -9.39
N ARG A 226 15.95 -10.92 -8.94
CA ARG A 226 16.79 -9.88 -8.33
C ARG A 226 17.48 -10.39 -7.06
N LYS A 227 18.67 -9.85 -6.81
CA LYS A 227 19.54 -10.21 -5.67
C LYS A 227 19.66 -9.09 -4.63
N SER A 228 19.09 -7.92 -4.90
CA SER A 228 18.99 -6.78 -4.00
C SER A 228 17.72 -5.97 -4.28
N LEU A 229 17.34 -5.11 -3.34
CA LEU A 229 16.21 -4.17 -3.45
C LEU A 229 16.73 -2.73 -3.39
N TYR A 230 16.16 -1.86 -4.23
CA TYR A 230 16.52 -0.45 -4.22
C TYR A 230 15.58 0.35 -3.31
N TYR A 231 16.17 1.13 -2.38
CA TYR A 231 15.47 2.10 -1.54
C TYR A 231 16.08 3.50 -1.69
N HIS A 232 15.23 4.53 -1.62
CA HIS A 232 15.65 5.93 -1.57
C HIS A 232 14.56 6.76 -0.91
N TYR A 233 14.90 7.41 0.21
CA TYR A 233 14.03 8.31 0.96
C TYR A 233 14.50 9.76 0.80
N TYR A 234 13.56 10.71 0.66
CA TYR A 234 13.85 12.10 0.28
C TYR A 234 13.35 13.17 1.27
N GLU A 235 12.42 12.82 2.17
CA GLU A 235 11.69 13.80 3.00
C GLU A 235 12.53 14.20 4.23
N TYR A 236 13.48 15.10 3.99
CA TYR A 236 14.35 15.73 4.98
C TYR A 236 14.71 17.17 4.53
N PRO A 237 14.70 18.19 5.42
CA PRO A 237 14.32 18.12 6.83
C PRO A 237 12.81 17.99 7.04
N ALA A 238 12.41 17.15 8.01
CA ALA A 238 11.04 16.97 8.47
C ALA A 238 11.03 16.85 10.00
N GLU A 239 9.91 17.18 10.66
CA GLU A 239 9.84 17.40 12.13
C GLU A 239 10.24 16.20 13.01
N GLU A 240 10.35 14.99 12.45
CA GLU A 240 10.61 13.74 13.18
C GLU A 240 11.79 12.91 12.59
N VAL A 241 12.76 13.52 11.86
CA VAL A 241 13.87 12.78 11.19
C VAL A 241 15.27 13.23 11.64
N GLN A 242 16.04 12.32 12.25
CA GLN A 242 17.50 12.43 12.39
C GLN A 242 18.22 11.91 11.12
N LEU A 243 19.46 12.35 10.89
CA LEU A 243 20.15 12.28 9.58
C LEU A 243 20.08 10.91 8.90
N CYS A 244 19.79 10.93 7.59
CA CYS A 244 19.84 9.74 6.73
C CYS A 244 21.28 9.23 6.55
N HIS A 245 21.49 7.93 6.79
CA HIS A 245 22.66 7.21 6.30
C HIS A 245 22.34 6.63 4.91
N TYR A 246 23.13 7.00 3.90
CA TYR A 246 23.05 6.38 2.58
C TYR A 246 23.69 4.99 2.62
N LEU A 247 22.94 3.95 2.31
CA LEU A 247 23.47 2.62 1.99
C LEU A 247 22.87 2.11 0.67
N SER A 248 23.77 1.77 -0.26
CA SER A 248 23.49 0.88 -1.38
C SER A 248 23.89 -0.53 -0.98
N ILE A 249 22.98 -1.49 -1.13
CA ILE A 249 23.20 -2.94 -0.91
C ILE A 249 23.01 -3.67 -2.24
#